data_AF-A0A537UDC3-F1
#
_entry.id   AF-A0A537UDC3-F1
#
_cell.length_a   1.000
_cell.length_b   1.000
_cell.length_c   1.000
_cell.angle_alpha   90.00
_cell.angle_beta   90.00
_cell.angle_gamma   90.00
#
_symmetry.space_group_name_H-M   'P 1'
#
loop_
_entity.id
_entity.type
_entity.pdbx_description
1 polymer ?
#
loop_
_entity_poly.entity_id
_entity_poly.type
_entity_poly.pdbx_seq_one_letter_code
_entity_poly.pdbx_strand_id
1 'polypeptide(L)'
;MSLLDSPLVRDADADRLAGHDKILIVDLGSQVTQLIARRVREEKVYCEIVPFLKAEEAFARLRPKGVILSGGPASVLEQGAPLAPPSVYAAGVPILGICYGEQAMAQQLGGTV
;
A
#
# COMPACT_ATOMS: atom_id res chain seq x y z
N MET A 1 22.78 25.67 -8.43
CA MET A 1 22.47 24.61 -7.45
C MET A 1 21.93 23.44 -8.24
N SER A 2 22.73 22.38 -8.40
CA SER A 2 22.33 21.22 -9.21
C SER A 2 21.14 20.54 -8.53
N LEU A 3 20.15 20.08 -9.31
CA LEU A 3 19.02 19.28 -8.78
C LEU A 3 19.50 18.01 -8.05
N LEU A 4 20.76 17.61 -8.26
CA LEU A 4 21.43 16.48 -7.60
C LEU A 4 21.91 16.76 -6.17
N ASP A 5 21.95 18.04 -5.74
CA ASP A 5 22.40 18.42 -4.39
C ASP A 5 21.25 18.57 -3.38
N SER A 6 20.01 18.30 -3.80
CA SER A 6 18.84 18.36 -2.92
C SER A 6 18.85 17.21 -1.91
N PRO A 7 18.60 17.46 -0.60
CA PRO A 7 18.52 16.42 0.43
C PRO A 7 17.53 15.30 0.07
N LEU A 8 16.42 15.65 -0.59
CA LEU A 8 15.39 14.70 -1.04
C LEU A 8 15.91 13.72 -2.11
N VAL A 9 16.84 14.17 -2.97
CA VAL A 9 17.43 13.33 -4.01
C VAL A 9 18.50 12.42 -3.41
N ARG A 10 19.27 12.91 -2.44
CA ARG A 10 20.25 12.10 -1.69
C ARG A 10 19.61 10.96 -0.90
N ASP A 11 18.47 11.22 -0.24
CA ASP A 11 17.77 10.18 0.52
C ASP A 11 17.19 9.10 -0.40
N ALA A 12 16.63 9.49 -1.55
CA ALA A 12 16.12 8.56 -2.56
C ALA A 12 17.23 7.68 -3.16
N ASP A 13 18.43 8.23 -3.39
CA ASP A 13 19.58 7.50 -3.92
C ASP A 13 20.22 6.57 -2.87
N ALA A 14 20.28 6.99 -1.61
CA ALA A 14 20.73 6.12 -0.51
C ALA A 14 19.81 4.91 -0.31
N ASP A 15 18.50 5.12 -0.44
CA ASP A 15 17.49 4.05 -0.37
C ASP A 15 17.55 3.12 -1.59
N ARG A 16 17.95 3.65 -2.76
CA ARG A 16 18.21 2.88 -3.99
C ARG A 16 19.41 1.93 -3.86
N LEU A 17 20.39 2.27 -3.03
CA LEU A 17 21.51 1.39 -2.67
C LEU A 17 21.18 0.37 -1.57
N ALA A 18 20.08 0.56 -0.81
CA ALA A 18 19.75 -0.23 0.38
C ALA A 18 18.81 -1.43 0.14
N GLY A 19 18.26 -1.59 -1.07
CA GLY A 19 17.45 -2.75 -1.45
C GLY A 19 16.50 -2.43 -2.61
N HIS A 20 15.96 -3.46 -3.26
CA HIS A 20 14.95 -3.27 -4.31
C HIS A 20 13.72 -2.53 -3.75
N ASP A 21 13.13 -1.64 -4.55
CA ASP A 21 11.84 -1.01 -4.24
C ASP A 21 10.76 -2.09 -4.04
N LYS A 22 9.92 -1.90 -3.02
CA LYS A 22 8.92 -2.89 -2.60
C LYS A 22 7.55 -2.25 -2.44
N ILE A 23 6.53 -2.97 -2.88
CA ILE A 23 5.13 -2.62 -2.67
C ILE A 23 4.49 -3.64 -1.74
N LEU A 24 3.74 -3.16 -0.76
CA LEU A 24 2.85 -3.99 0.04
C LEU A 24 1.44 -3.96 -0.57
N ILE A 25 0.88 -5.12 -0.87
CA ILE A 25 -0.50 -5.26 -1.32
C ILE A 25 -1.30 -5.80 -0.14
N VAL A 26 -2.20 -4.98 0.40
CA VAL A 26 -3.12 -5.38 1.47
C VAL A 26 -4.38 -5.95 0.83
N ASP A 27 -4.62 -7.23 1.06
CA ASP A 27 -5.77 -7.94 0.51
C ASP A 27 -7.00 -7.74 1.39
N LEU A 28 -8.00 -7.06 0.84
CA LEU A 28 -9.31 -6.81 1.43
C LEU A 28 -10.38 -7.80 0.90
N GLY A 29 -9.94 -8.88 0.23
CA GLY A 29 -10.80 -9.99 -0.21
C GLY A 29 -11.12 -9.99 -1.71
N SER A 30 -10.40 -9.21 -2.51
CA SER A 30 -10.65 -9.09 -3.95
C SER A 30 -10.33 -10.40 -4.71
N GLN A 31 -11.18 -10.74 -5.67
CA GLN A 31 -10.94 -11.86 -6.59
C GLN A 31 -9.73 -11.63 -7.52
N VAL A 32 -9.29 -10.38 -7.68
CA VAL A 32 -8.24 -9.98 -8.64
C VAL A 32 -6.95 -9.52 -7.95
N THR A 33 -6.77 -9.78 -6.65
CA THR A 33 -5.60 -9.32 -5.89
C THR A 33 -4.29 -9.87 -6.48
N GLN A 34 -4.32 -11.11 -6.98
CA GLN A 34 -3.17 -11.71 -7.67
C GLN A 34 -2.85 -11.03 -9.01
N LEU A 35 -3.84 -10.47 -9.71
CA LEU A 35 -3.60 -9.71 -10.94
C LEU A 35 -2.91 -8.38 -10.63
N ILE A 36 -3.28 -7.71 -9.54
CA ILE A 36 -2.57 -6.50 -9.07
C ILE A 36 -1.10 -6.83 -8.84
N ALA A 37 -0.80 -7.90 -8.09
CA ALA A 37 0.58 -8.33 -7.85
C ALA A 37 1.33 -8.69 -9.12
N ARG A 38 0.67 -9.33 -10.08
CA ARG A 38 1.25 -9.59 -11.40
C ARG A 38 1.63 -8.29 -12.12
N ARG A 39 0.76 -7.27 -12.13
CA ARG A 39 1.06 -5.97 -12.76
C ARG A 39 2.24 -5.27 -12.09
N VAL A 40 2.31 -5.27 -10.76
CA VAL A 40 3.48 -4.71 -10.04
C VAL A 40 4.78 -5.42 -10.41
N ARG A 41 4.74 -6.75 -10.54
CA ARG A 41 5.91 -7.55 -10.92
C ARG A 41 6.30 -7.37 -12.40
N GLU A 42 5.34 -7.14 -13.29
CA GLU A 42 5.60 -6.80 -14.70
C GLU A 42 6.41 -5.49 -14.82
N GLU A 43 6.21 -4.55 -13.87
CA GLU A 43 7.02 -3.33 -13.71
C GLU A 43 8.37 -3.56 -13.00
N LYS A 44 8.76 -4.83 -12.77
CA LYS A 44 10.03 -5.23 -12.12
C LYS A 44 10.17 -4.77 -10.67
N VAL A 45 9.06 -4.52 -9.98
CA VAL A 45 9.03 -4.14 -8.56
C VAL A 45 8.67 -5.36 -7.71
N TYR A 46 9.38 -5.57 -6.59
CA TYR A 46 9.06 -6.65 -5.66
C TYR A 46 7.76 -6.32 -4.91
N CYS A 47 6.89 -7.31 -4.70
CA CYS A 47 5.68 -7.10 -3.92
C CYS A 47 5.29 -8.32 -3.09
N GLU A 48 4.73 -8.06 -1.92
CA GLU A 48 4.09 -9.05 -1.06
C GLU A 48 2.59 -8.78 -0.96
N ILE A 49 1.78 -9.84 -1.06
CA ILE A 49 0.35 -9.80 -0.76
C ILE A 49 0.16 -10.31 0.66
N VAL A 50 -0.56 -9.57 1.49
CA VAL A 50 -0.90 -9.98 2.85
C VAL A 50 -2.37 -9.72 3.15
N PRO A 51 -3.04 -10.58 3.93
CA PRO A 51 -4.39 -10.27 4.41
C PRO A 51 -4.34 -9.04 5.33
N PHE A 52 -5.42 -8.25 5.35
CA PHE A 52 -5.51 -7.00 6.13
C PHE A 52 -5.14 -7.16 7.62
N LEU A 53 -5.47 -8.30 8.23
CA LEU A 53 -5.11 -8.63 9.62
C LEU A 53 -3.60 -8.69 9.89
N LYS A 54 -2.78 -8.88 8.85
CA LYS A 54 -1.32 -8.96 8.93
C LYS A 54 -0.61 -7.74 8.32
N ALA A 55 -1.37 -6.74 7.88
CA ALA A 55 -0.80 -5.62 7.14
C ALA A 55 0.18 -4.79 7.97
N GLU A 56 -0.08 -4.60 9.26
CA GLU A 56 0.82 -3.85 10.15
C GLU A 56 2.17 -4.55 10.35
N GLU A 57 2.16 -5.84 10.68
CA GLU A 57 3.38 -6.66 10.82
C GLU A 57 4.17 -6.70 9.51
N ALA A 58 3.47 -6.90 8.39
CA ALA A 58 4.08 -6.94 7.07
C ALA A 58 4.69 -5.60 6.68
N PHE A 59 4.03 -4.49 6.99
CA PHE A 59 4.55 -3.14 6.73
C PHE A 59 5.86 -2.92 7.47
N ALA A 60 5.88 -3.21 8.78
CA ALA A 60 7.07 -3.04 9.62
C ALA A 60 8.25 -3.89 9.13
N ARG A 61 8.00 -5.15 8.74
CA ARG A 61 9.03 -6.06 8.22
C ARG A 61 9.53 -5.64 6.83
N LEU A 62 8.60 -5.34 5.92
CA LEU A 62 8.91 -5.13 4.51
C LEU A 62 9.54 -3.75 4.26
N ARG A 63 9.10 -2.73 5.03
CA ARG A 63 9.38 -1.30 4.82
C ARG A 63 9.12 -0.90 3.35
N PRO A 64 7.87 -1.03 2.87
CA PRO A 64 7.55 -0.79 1.47
C PRO A 64 7.64 0.70 1.14
N LYS A 65 7.94 1.02 -0.12
CA LYS A 65 7.90 2.40 -0.65
C LYS A 65 6.49 2.84 -1.08
N GLY A 66 5.53 1.92 -1.06
CA GLY A 66 4.13 2.21 -1.36
C GLY A 66 3.21 1.06 -0.98
N VAL A 67 1.94 1.37 -0.80
CA VAL A 67 0.91 0.41 -0.42
C VAL A 67 -0.22 0.42 -1.43
N ILE A 68 -0.73 -0.77 -1.76
CA ILE A 68 -1.97 -0.93 -2.53
C ILE A 68 -3.01 -1.60 -1.62
N LEU A 69 -4.16 -0.96 -1.44
CA LEU A 69 -5.33 -1.56 -0.81
C LEU A 69 -6.19 -2.18 -1.91
N SER A 70 -6.33 -3.51 -1.91
CA SER A 70 -7.07 -4.21 -2.96
C SER A 70 -8.58 -3.92 -2.87
N GLY A 71 -9.32 -4.38 -3.88
CA GLY A 71 -10.77 -4.41 -3.79
C GLY A 71 -11.28 -5.46 -2.81
N GLY A 72 -12.58 -5.64 -2.78
CA GLY A 72 -13.24 -6.65 -1.96
C GLY A 72 -14.72 -6.74 -2.33
N PRO A 73 -15.37 -7.89 -2.06
CA PRO A 73 -16.80 -8.04 -2.29
C PRO A 73 -17.65 -7.42 -1.16
N ALA A 74 -17.01 -7.02 -0.05
CA ALA A 74 -17.69 -6.49 1.12
C ALA A 74 -18.25 -5.08 0.86
N SER A 75 -19.28 -4.70 1.62
CA SER A 75 -19.69 -3.31 1.76
C SER A 75 -18.93 -2.67 2.91
N VAL A 76 -18.38 -1.47 2.69
CA VAL A 76 -17.59 -0.77 3.72
C VAL A 76 -18.46 -0.33 4.93
N LEU A 77 -19.77 -0.29 4.74
CA LEU A 77 -20.75 0.12 5.74
C LEU A 77 -21.13 -1.01 6.72
N GLU A 78 -20.73 -2.25 6.45
CA GLU A 78 -21.06 -3.41 7.29
C GLU A 78 -20.18 -3.48 8.56
N GLN A 79 -20.74 -4.00 9.65
CA GLN A 79 -19.97 -4.25 10.87
C GLN A 79 -18.91 -5.32 10.61
N GLY A 80 -17.65 -5.02 10.97
CA GLY A 80 -16.52 -5.93 10.78
C GLY A 80 -16.01 -5.98 9.33
N ALA A 81 -16.38 -5.02 8.50
CA ALA A 81 -15.85 -4.91 7.14
C ALA A 81 -14.30 -4.87 7.16
N PRO A 82 -13.60 -5.47 6.17
CA PRO A 82 -12.14 -5.44 6.11
C PRO A 82 -11.59 -4.02 6.04
N LEU A 83 -10.80 -3.60 7.02
CA LEU A 83 -10.20 -2.25 7.03
C LEU A 83 -8.69 -2.32 6.97
N ALA A 84 -8.07 -1.31 6.37
CA ALA A 84 -6.63 -1.14 6.48
C ALA A 84 -6.26 -0.69 7.91
N PRO A 85 -5.14 -1.15 8.48
CA PRO A 85 -4.67 -0.68 9.78
C PRO A 85 -4.38 0.82 9.74
N PRO A 86 -4.67 1.59 10.80
CA PRO A 86 -4.35 3.02 10.86
C PRO A 86 -2.87 3.36 10.60
N SER A 87 -1.97 2.45 10.98
CA SER A 87 -0.53 2.58 10.76
C SER A 87 -0.14 2.64 9.28
N VAL A 88 -0.94 2.04 8.38
CA VAL A 88 -0.74 2.16 6.93
C VAL A 88 -0.93 3.60 6.46
N TYR A 89 -1.94 4.31 6.97
CA TYR A 89 -2.19 5.71 6.61
C TYR A 89 -1.18 6.68 7.24
N ALA A 90 -0.68 6.36 8.43
CA ALA A 90 0.32 7.18 9.12
C ALA A 90 1.75 6.99 8.58
N ALA A 91 1.97 6.01 7.70
CA ALA A 91 3.30 5.59 7.28
C ALA A 91 4.07 6.59 6.40
N GLY A 92 3.41 7.62 5.87
CA GLY A 92 4.05 8.64 5.03
C GLY A 92 4.50 8.16 3.64
N VAL A 93 4.05 6.98 3.21
CA VAL A 93 4.29 6.45 1.85
C VAL A 93 3.04 6.59 0.98
N PRO A 94 3.17 6.64 -0.36
CA PRO A 94 2.03 6.65 -1.26
C PRO A 94 1.11 5.43 -1.06
N ILE A 95 -0.21 5.66 -1.09
CA ILE A 95 -1.24 4.63 -0.96
C ILE A 95 -2.20 4.71 -2.14
N LEU A 96 -2.41 3.58 -2.81
CA LEU A 96 -3.42 3.43 -3.86
C LEU A 96 -4.56 2.54 -3.36
N GLY A 97 -5.76 3.10 -3.23
CA GLY A 97 -6.99 2.32 -3.01
C GLY A 97 -7.64 1.90 -4.32
N ILE A 98 -8.10 0.66 -4.43
CA ILE A 98 -8.81 0.16 -5.61
C ILE A 98 -10.22 -0.28 -5.21
N CYS A 99 -11.24 0.37 -5.76
CA CYS A 99 -12.65 0.05 -5.51
C CYS A 99 -12.95 0.04 -4.00
N TYR A 100 -13.20 -1.12 -3.39
CA TYR A 100 -13.39 -1.22 -1.94
C TYR A 100 -12.24 -0.58 -1.13
N GLY A 101 -10.98 -0.74 -1.56
CA GLY A 101 -9.84 -0.12 -0.88
C GLY A 101 -9.85 1.42 -0.92
N GLU A 102 -10.43 2.01 -1.97
CA GLU A 102 -10.68 3.45 -2.06
C GLU A 102 -11.80 3.89 -1.12
N GLN A 103 -12.90 3.14 -1.09
CA GLN A 103 -14.03 3.39 -0.19
C GLN A 103 -13.62 3.31 1.29
N ALA A 104 -12.88 2.27 1.67
CA ALA A 104 -12.33 2.12 3.01
C ALA A 104 -11.44 3.30 3.39
N MET A 105 -10.57 3.74 2.48
CA MET A 105 -9.73 4.92 2.69
C MET A 105 -10.56 6.19 2.87
N ALA A 106 -11.55 6.44 2.02
CA ALA A 106 -12.43 7.60 2.12
C ALA A 106 -13.14 7.65 3.47
N GLN A 107 -13.74 6.54 3.91
CA GLN A 107 -14.44 6.47 5.19
C GLN A 107 -13.49 6.63 6.38
N GLN A 108 -12.34 5.93 6.38
CA GLN A 108 -11.39 5.95 7.50
C GLN A 108 -10.69 7.30 7.67
N LEU A 109 -10.60 8.10 6.61
CA LEU A 109 -10.01 9.45 6.64
C LEU A 109 -11.06 10.57 6.81
N GLY A 110 -12.30 10.22 7.18
CA GLY A 110 -13.35 11.17 7.53
C GLY A 110 -14.20 11.67 6.36
N GLY A 111 -14.09 11.05 5.19
CA GLY A 111 -15.00 11.24 4.06
C GLY A 111 -16.30 10.44 4.18
N THR A 112 -17.13 10.55 3.16
CA THR A 112 -18.41 9.83 3.03
C THR A 112 -18.39 8.96 1.78
N VAL A 113 -18.91 7.74 1.89
CA VAL A 113 -19.02 6.74 0.81
C VAL A 113 -20.48 6.52 0.45
#